data_AF-A0A7A3SX76-F1
#
_entry.id   AF-A0A7A3SX76-F1
#
_cell.length_a   1.000
_cell.length_b   1.000
_cell.length_c   1.000
_cell.angle_alpha   90.00
_cell.angle_beta   90.00
_cell.angle_gamma   90.00
#
_symmetry.space_group_name_H-M   'P 1'
#
loop_
_entity.id
_entity.type
_entity.pdbx_description
1 polymer ?
#
loop_
_entity_poly.entity_id
_entity_poly.type
_entity_poly.pdbx_seq_one_letter_code
_entity_poly.pdbx_strand_id
1 'polypeptide(L)'
;FTQGTEGTFSESTGASQDSARWGVGKPLYQDLLFRTKAALQKNPKNVLLAICWMQGEFDMTNASYAQQPAAFLAMVQQFRADLAGLAAQCHGGSPASVPWICGDTTYAWKQEHGTQYEVVYGAYKGKESQQIYFVPFMTDGSGVNTPTNNPSEDPDIAGSGYYGSASRTNKNWVSSNRPTHFSSWARRGIIPDRMATAILNVAGR
;
A
#
# COMPACT_ATOMS: atom_id res chain seq x y z
N PHE A 1 -10.52 -5.50 -1.63
CA PHE A 1 -11.03 -6.38 -2.71
C PHE A 1 -12.42 -6.93 -2.40
N THR A 2 -12.67 -7.37 -1.18
CA THR A 2 -13.86 -8.09 -0.73
C THR A 2 -15.03 -7.20 -0.34
N GLN A 3 -14.80 -5.90 -0.15
CA GLN A 3 -15.83 -4.89 0.14
C GLN A 3 -15.54 -3.51 -0.45
N GLY A 4 -16.52 -2.61 -0.29
CA GLY A 4 -16.48 -1.23 -0.80
C GLY A 4 -17.37 -1.00 -2.02
N THR A 5 -17.80 0.24 -2.21
CA THR A 5 -18.50 0.71 -3.42
C THR A 5 -17.55 0.66 -4.61
N GLU A 6 -18.04 0.26 -5.78
CA GLU A 6 -17.21 0.25 -7.00
C GLU A 6 -16.89 1.67 -7.47
N GLY A 7 -17.91 2.54 -7.46
CA GLY A 7 -17.84 3.88 -8.02
C GLY A 7 -17.80 3.83 -9.55
N THR A 8 -17.17 4.82 -10.16
CA THR A 8 -17.05 4.96 -11.63
C THR A 8 -15.64 5.44 -11.99
N PHE A 9 -15.26 5.27 -13.26
CA PHE A 9 -14.00 5.77 -13.81
C PHE A 9 -14.27 6.64 -15.04
N SER A 10 -13.52 7.73 -15.16
CA SER A 10 -13.45 8.56 -16.37
C SER A 10 -12.00 8.94 -16.62
N GLU A 11 -11.55 8.91 -17.87
CA GLU A 11 -10.19 9.35 -18.23
C GLU A 11 -9.94 10.84 -17.88
N SER A 12 -11.00 11.65 -17.79
CA SER A 12 -10.89 13.08 -17.48
C SER A 12 -10.68 13.39 -15.99
N THR A 13 -11.22 12.55 -15.10
CA THR A 13 -11.24 12.82 -13.65
C THR A 13 -10.67 11.68 -12.79
N GLY A 14 -10.34 10.54 -13.40
CA GLY A 14 -9.92 9.33 -12.68
C GLY A 14 -11.09 8.57 -12.05
N ALA A 15 -10.78 7.73 -11.06
CA ALA A 15 -11.78 7.07 -10.23
C ALA A 15 -12.60 8.09 -9.42
N SER A 16 -13.90 7.84 -9.26
CA SER A 16 -14.79 8.71 -8.49
C SER A 16 -14.50 8.65 -6.99
N GLN A 17 -14.92 9.69 -6.27
CA GLN A 17 -14.64 9.84 -4.83
C GLN A 17 -15.17 8.67 -3.97
N ASP A 18 -16.24 8.00 -4.41
CA ASP A 18 -16.87 6.87 -3.75
C ASP A 18 -16.25 5.51 -4.12
N SER A 19 -15.27 5.47 -5.05
CA SER A 19 -14.56 4.24 -5.39
C SER A 19 -13.76 3.70 -4.21
N ALA A 20 -14.19 2.55 -3.69
CA ALA A 20 -13.60 1.87 -2.52
C ALA A 20 -13.33 0.38 -2.77
N ARG A 21 -13.48 -0.10 -4.01
CA ARG A 21 -13.30 -1.49 -4.41
C ARG A 21 -12.10 -1.68 -5.34
N TRP A 22 -11.10 -2.42 -4.86
CA TRP A 22 -10.01 -2.94 -5.69
C TRP A 22 -10.38 -4.24 -6.40
N GLY A 23 -9.80 -4.45 -7.58
CA GLY A 23 -9.96 -5.66 -8.40
C GLY A 23 -9.82 -5.36 -9.88
N VAL A 24 -9.55 -6.39 -10.69
CA VAL A 24 -9.46 -6.25 -12.15
C VAL A 24 -10.73 -5.60 -12.71
N GLY A 25 -10.56 -4.61 -13.58
CA GLY A 25 -11.66 -3.87 -14.21
C GLY A 25 -12.42 -2.91 -13.28
N LYS A 26 -12.07 -2.81 -12.00
CA LYS A 26 -12.70 -1.86 -11.07
C LYS A 26 -12.13 -0.44 -11.26
N PRO A 27 -12.88 0.62 -10.90
CA PRO A 27 -12.42 1.99 -11.10
C PRO A 27 -11.06 2.32 -10.47
N LEU A 28 -10.77 1.84 -9.26
CA LEU A 28 -9.44 2.04 -8.64
C LEU A 28 -8.30 1.36 -9.43
N TYR A 29 -8.58 0.20 -10.03
CA TYR A 29 -7.62 -0.48 -10.90
C TYR A 29 -7.39 0.28 -12.20
N GLN A 30 -8.47 0.77 -12.82
CA GLN A 30 -8.39 1.59 -14.03
C GLN A 30 -7.61 2.88 -13.76
N ASP A 31 -7.82 3.51 -12.61
CA ASP A 31 -7.08 4.71 -12.19
C ASP A 31 -5.58 4.42 -11.97
N LEU A 32 -5.23 3.34 -11.27
CA LEU A 32 -3.85 2.87 -11.12
C LEU A 32 -3.16 2.68 -12.49
N LEU A 33 -3.81 1.96 -13.41
CA LEU A 33 -3.27 1.68 -14.73
C LEU A 33 -3.13 2.97 -15.57
N PHE A 34 -4.19 3.76 -15.64
CA PHE A 34 -4.26 4.97 -16.45
C PHE A 34 -3.21 6.00 -16.02
N ARG A 35 -3.10 6.27 -14.72
CA ARG A 35 -2.13 7.24 -14.18
C ARG A 35 -0.69 6.75 -14.34
N THR A 36 -0.45 5.45 -14.20
CA THR A 36 0.88 4.87 -14.47
C THR A 36 1.27 5.04 -15.94
N LYS A 37 0.38 4.70 -16.88
CA LYS A 37 0.61 4.89 -18.32
C LYS A 37 0.86 6.36 -18.65
N ALA A 38 0.05 7.27 -18.13
CA ALA A 38 0.21 8.70 -18.35
C ALA A 38 1.57 9.21 -17.85
N ALA A 39 2.03 8.76 -16.67
CA ALA A 39 3.34 9.12 -16.14
C ALA A 39 4.50 8.62 -17.03
N LEU A 40 4.41 7.39 -17.55
CA LEU A 40 5.43 6.83 -18.44
C LEU A 40 5.43 7.50 -19.82
N GLN A 41 4.25 7.71 -20.41
CA GLN A 41 4.09 8.32 -21.74
C GLN A 41 4.51 9.79 -21.77
N LYS A 42 4.51 10.49 -20.62
CA LYS A 42 4.93 11.89 -20.52
C LYS A 42 6.39 12.10 -20.95
N ASN A 43 7.26 11.11 -20.79
CA ASN A 43 8.64 11.16 -21.25
C ASN A 43 9.16 9.74 -21.51
N PRO A 44 9.65 9.42 -22.72
CA PRO A 44 10.15 8.08 -23.05
C PRO A 44 11.34 7.62 -22.19
N LYS A 45 12.01 8.53 -21.47
CA LYS A 45 13.08 8.22 -20.52
C LYS A 45 12.58 7.87 -19.11
N ASN A 46 11.29 8.03 -18.82
CA ASN A 46 10.75 7.64 -17.53
C ASN A 46 10.79 6.13 -17.38
N VAL A 47 11.10 5.65 -16.17
CA VAL A 47 11.15 4.23 -15.83
C VAL A 47 10.26 3.96 -14.62
N LEU A 48 9.36 2.99 -14.73
CA LEU A 48 8.59 2.45 -13.61
C LEU A 48 9.50 1.57 -12.75
N LEU A 49 9.91 2.07 -11.59
CA LEU A 49 10.82 1.37 -10.69
C LEU A 49 10.15 0.31 -9.82
N ALA A 50 8.98 0.61 -9.27
CA ALA A 50 8.27 -0.26 -8.33
C ALA A 50 6.81 0.18 -8.16
N ILE A 51 5.98 -0.71 -7.64
CA ILE A 51 4.66 -0.38 -7.09
C ILE A 51 4.74 -0.50 -5.57
N CYS A 52 4.59 0.61 -4.85
CA CYS A 52 4.47 0.59 -3.39
C CYS A 52 3.00 0.33 -3.01
N TRP A 53 2.72 -0.82 -2.40
CA TRP A 53 1.37 -1.30 -2.12
C TRP A 53 1.18 -1.47 -0.60
N MET A 54 0.19 -0.81 -0.01
CA MET A 54 -0.20 -0.97 1.39
C MET A 54 -1.71 -1.12 1.44
N GLN A 55 -2.19 -2.35 1.59
CA GLN A 55 -3.60 -2.67 1.52
C GLN A 55 -3.88 -4.03 2.14
N GLY A 56 -4.92 -4.11 2.94
CA GLY A 56 -5.48 -5.38 3.43
C GLY A 56 -6.39 -5.22 4.65
N GLU A 57 -6.25 -4.10 5.36
CA GLU A 57 -6.98 -3.72 6.57
C GLU A 57 -8.47 -4.08 6.51
N PHE A 58 -9.17 -3.53 5.53
CA PHE A 58 -10.62 -3.73 5.40
C PHE A 58 -10.98 -5.08 4.77
N ASP A 59 -10.08 -5.76 4.05
CA ASP A 59 -10.39 -7.11 3.59
C ASP A 59 -10.48 -8.09 4.77
N MET A 60 -9.67 -7.88 5.82
CA MET A 60 -9.69 -8.70 7.05
C MET A 60 -10.99 -8.58 7.85
N THR A 61 -11.75 -7.49 7.71
CA THR A 61 -13.02 -7.32 8.41
C THR A 61 -14.19 -8.01 7.71
N ASN A 62 -14.00 -8.54 6.50
CA ASN A 62 -15.06 -9.12 5.70
C ASN A 62 -15.08 -10.65 5.81
N ALA A 63 -16.26 -11.27 5.79
CA ALA A 63 -16.41 -12.72 5.81
C ALA A 63 -15.69 -13.43 4.64
N SER A 64 -15.52 -12.75 3.50
CA SER A 64 -14.83 -13.28 2.33
C SER A 64 -13.33 -12.92 2.26
N TYR A 65 -12.70 -12.53 3.38
CA TYR A 65 -11.26 -12.16 3.44
C TYR A 65 -10.33 -13.15 2.73
N ALA A 66 -10.65 -14.46 2.77
CA ALA A 66 -9.88 -15.52 2.11
C ALA A 66 -9.84 -15.41 0.57
N GLN A 67 -10.70 -14.60 -0.05
CA GLN A 67 -10.67 -14.32 -1.49
C GLN A 67 -9.64 -13.24 -1.86
N GLN A 68 -9.18 -12.43 -0.90
CA GLN A 68 -8.27 -11.31 -1.15
C GLN A 68 -6.95 -11.75 -1.82
N PRO A 69 -6.26 -12.83 -1.38
CA PRO A 69 -4.98 -13.22 -1.98
C PRO A 69 -5.07 -13.52 -3.48
N ALA A 70 -6.10 -14.26 -3.89
CA ALA A 70 -6.31 -14.61 -5.29
C ALA A 70 -6.69 -13.37 -6.13
N ALA A 71 -7.55 -12.51 -5.59
CA ALA A 71 -7.97 -11.27 -6.25
C ALA A 71 -6.80 -10.28 -6.42
N PHE A 72 -5.93 -10.15 -5.40
CA PHE A 72 -4.71 -9.36 -5.48
C PHE A 72 -3.77 -9.90 -6.56
N LEU A 73 -3.48 -11.20 -6.55
CA LEU A 73 -2.58 -11.78 -7.54
C LEU A 73 -3.10 -11.63 -8.97
N ALA A 74 -4.41 -11.83 -9.18
CA ALA A 74 -5.04 -11.59 -10.48
C ALA A 74 -4.88 -10.12 -10.93
N MET A 75 -5.03 -9.17 -10.00
CA MET A 75 -4.84 -7.74 -10.29
C MET A 75 -3.38 -7.41 -10.66
N VAL A 76 -2.40 -7.98 -9.95
CA VAL A 76 -0.97 -7.82 -10.25
C VAL A 76 -0.65 -8.36 -11.64
N GLN A 77 -1.15 -9.57 -11.98
CA GLN A 77 -0.94 -10.18 -13.28
C GLN A 77 -1.57 -9.37 -14.40
N GLN A 78 -2.81 -8.90 -14.22
CA GLN A 78 -3.48 -8.06 -15.21
C GLN A 78 -2.77 -6.72 -15.40
N PHE A 79 -2.36 -6.06 -14.31
CA PHE A 79 -1.59 -4.81 -14.40
C PHE A 79 -0.31 -4.96 -15.23
N ARG A 80 0.41 -6.06 -15.05
CA ARG A 80 1.61 -6.37 -15.83
C ARG A 80 1.30 -6.61 -17.30
N ALA A 81 0.24 -7.38 -17.60
CA ALA A 81 -0.22 -7.61 -18.96
C ALA A 81 -0.62 -6.30 -19.66
N ASP A 82 -1.38 -5.45 -18.96
CA ASP A 82 -1.87 -4.19 -19.50
C ASP A 82 -0.77 -3.14 -19.70
N LEU A 83 0.41 -3.33 -19.08
CA LEU A 83 1.61 -2.52 -19.28
C LEU A 83 2.56 -3.07 -20.36
N ALA A 84 2.27 -4.20 -21.01
CA ALA A 84 3.17 -4.82 -21.99
C ALA A 84 3.62 -3.86 -23.10
N GLY A 85 2.75 -2.95 -23.55
CA GLY A 85 3.08 -1.93 -24.56
C GLY A 85 4.08 -0.86 -24.11
N LEU A 86 4.40 -0.79 -22.82
CA LEU A 86 5.37 0.12 -22.22
C LEU A 86 6.52 -0.63 -21.51
N ALA A 87 6.78 -1.88 -21.92
CA ALA A 87 7.78 -2.75 -21.29
C ALA A 87 9.18 -2.13 -21.22
N ALA A 88 9.62 -1.44 -22.28
CA ALA A 88 10.94 -0.78 -22.32
C ALA A 88 11.11 0.32 -21.24
N GLN A 89 10.00 0.84 -20.71
CA GLN A 89 9.97 1.84 -19.63
C GLN A 89 9.72 1.20 -18.25
N CYS A 90 9.80 -0.12 -18.13
CA CYS A 90 9.72 -0.81 -16.85
C CYS A 90 11.14 -1.18 -16.38
N HIS A 91 11.37 -1.19 -15.06
CA HIS A 91 12.59 -1.76 -14.50
C HIS A 91 12.82 -3.18 -15.07
N GLY A 92 14.05 -3.46 -15.52
CA GLY A 92 14.39 -4.73 -16.18
C GLY A 92 13.83 -4.90 -17.61
N GLY A 93 13.27 -3.84 -18.21
CA GLY A 93 12.71 -3.89 -19.56
C GLY A 93 11.45 -4.74 -19.70
N SER A 94 10.79 -5.08 -18.58
CA SER A 94 9.60 -5.91 -18.55
C SER A 94 8.66 -5.49 -17.41
N PRO A 95 7.34 -5.45 -17.61
CA PRO A 95 6.39 -5.26 -16.50
C PRO A 95 6.48 -6.39 -15.47
N ALA A 96 6.89 -7.59 -15.91
CA ALA A 96 7.03 -8.75 -15.02
C ALA A 96 8.16 -8.57 -13.99
N SER A 97 9.21 -7.81 -14.32
CA SER A 97 10.32 -7.49 -13.41
C SER A 97 10.05 -6.28 -12.51
N VAL A 98 8.94 -5.55 -12.70
CA VAL A 98 8.59 -4.46 -11.78
C VAL A 98 8.15 -5.05 -10.44
N PRO A 99 8.87 -4.74 -9.34
CA PRO A 99 8.56 -5.25 -8.02
C PRO A 99 7.31 -4.58 -7.45
N TRP A 100 6.45 -5.38 -6.83
CA TRP A 100 5.40 -4.91 -5.94
C TRP A 100 5.93 -4.98 -4.51
N ILE A 101 6.19 -3.81 -3.93
CA ILE A 101 6.69 -3.65 -2.58
C ILE A 101 5.48 -3.54 -1.65
N CYS A 102 5.08 -4.67 -1.09
CA CYS A 102 3.89 -4.82 -0.25
C CYS A 102 4.23 -4.53 1.21
N GLY A 103 3.86 -3.34 1.67
CA GLY A 103 4.00 -2.94 3.06
C GLY A 103 3.02 -3.63 3.99
N ASP A 104 3.50 -3.90 5.20
CA ASP A 104 2.71 -4.37 6.33
C ASP A 104 1.71 -3.30 6.83
N THR A 105 0.96 -3.63 7.89
CA THR A 105 0.01 -2.73 8.56
C THR A 105 0.42 -2.48 10.01
N THR A 106 -0.37 -1.67 10.72
CA THR A 106 -0.14 -1.39 12.15
C THR A 106 -0.34 -2.65 13.00
N TYR A 107 0.30 -2.71 14.16
CA TYR A 107 0.10 -3.81 15.11
C TYR A 107 -1.38 -4.00 15.51
N ALA A 108 -2.17 -2.92 15.54
CA ALA A 108 -3.56 -2.94 15.98
C ALA A 108 -4.43 -3.84 15.09
N TRP A 109 -4.27 -3.75 13.77
CA TRP A 109 -4.97 -4.61 12.82
C TRP A 109 -4.65 -6.10 13.01
N LYS A 110 -3.38 -6.44 13.29
CA LYS A 110 -2.99 -7.83 13.56
C LYS A 110 -3.53 -8.33 14.90
N GLN A 111 -3.54 -7.50 15.93
CA GLN A 111 -4.09 -7.86 17.24
C GLN A 111 -5.59 -8.16 17.18
N GLU A 112 -6.34 -7.35 16.43
CA GLU A 112 -7.79 -7.52 16.27
C GLU A 112 -8.17 -8.66 15.30
N HIS A 113 -7.38 -8.85 14.24
CA HIS A 113 -7.70 -9.78 13.15
C HIS A 113 -6.60 -10.82 12.88
N GLY A 114 -6.01 -11.41 13.93
CA GLY A 114 -4.83 -12.27 13.81
C GLY A 114 -4.95 -13.39 12.77
N THR A 115 -6.08 -14.11 12.74
CA THR A 115 -6.33 -15.19 11.76
C THR A 115 -6.41 -14.64 10.34
N GLN A 116 -7.16 -13.56 10.13
CA GLN A 116 -7.34 -12.96 8.82
C GLN A 116 -6.07 -12.29 8.32
N TYR A 117 -5.26 -11.73 9.22
CA TYR A 117 -3.95 -11.16 8.91
C TYR A 117 -3.01 -12.20 8.31
N GLU A 118 -2.93 -13.40 8.90
CA GLU A 118 -2.05 -14.45 8.36
C GLU A 118 -2.52 -14.93 6.97
N VAL A 119 -3.81 -14.78 6.63
CA VAL A 119 -4.31 -15.04 5.27
C VAL A 119 -4.01 -13.88 4.32
N VAL A 120 -4.33 -12.65 4.69
CA VAL A 120 -4.24 -11.47 3.81
C VAL A 120 -2.79 -10.98 3.66
N TYR A 121 -2.12 -10.64 4.77
CA TYR A 121 -0.74 -10.15 4.74
C TYR A 121 0.28 -11.29 4.64
N GLY A 122 -0.04 -12.47 5.19
CA GLY A 122 0.79 -13.65 4.99
C GLY A 122 0.91 -14.04 3.51
N ALA A 123 -0.13 -13.78 2.71
CA ALA A 123 -0.09 -14.01 1.26
C ALA A 123 0.86 -13.06 0.50
N TYR A 124 1.35 -11.97 1.10
CA TYR A 124 2.39 -11.14 0.46
C TYR A 124 3.80 -11.72 0.62
N LYS A 125 4.01 -12.67 1.55
CA LYS A 125 5.33 -13.24 1.88
C LYS A 125 5.67 -14.43 0.96
N GLY A 126 6.96 -14.66 0.73
CA GLY A 126 7.44 -15.83 -0.03
C GLY A 126 7.07 -15.80 -1.52
N LYS A 127 6.87 -14.60 -2.08
CA LYS A 127 6.44 -14.36 -3.47
C LYS A 127 7.49 -13.63 -4.30
N GLU A 128 8.75 -13.70 -3.89
CA GLU A 128 9.87 -13.01 -4.54
C GLU A 128 10.06 -13.49 -5.99
N SER A 129 9.80 -14.77 -6.28
CA SER A 129 9.79 -15.32 -7.65
C SER A 129 8.71 -14.69 -8.54
N GLN A 130 7.66 -14.14 -7.93
CA GLN A 130 6.59 -13.39 -8.61
C GLN A 130 6.84 -11.87 -8.57
N GLN A 131 8.03 -11.44 -8.14
CA GLN A 131 8.41 -10.03 -7.96
C GLN A 131 7.45 -9.29 -7.02
N ILE A 132 7.06 -9.95 -5.93
CA ILE A 132 6.25 -9.40 -4.84
C ILE A 132 7.07 -9.55 -3.56
N TYR A 133 7.28 -8.44 -2.85
CA TYR A 133 8.19 -8.36 -1.72
C TYR A 133 7.45 -7.78 -0.52
N PHE A 134 7.37 -8.54 0.58
CA PHE A 134 6.76 -8.06 1.81
C PHE A 134 7.75 -7.20 2.61
N VAL A 135 7.30 -6.03 3.07
CA VAL A 135 8.08 -5.11 3.89
C VAL A 135 7.44 -4.99 5.26
N PRO A 136 8.05 -5.53 6.33
CA PRO A 136 7.49 -5.48 7.66
C PRO A 136 7.50 -4.05 8.19
N PHE A 137 6.44 -3.64 8.88
CA PHE A 137 6.34 -2.32 9.53
C PHE A 137 5.93 -2.40 10.98
N MET A 138 5.47 -3.56 11.47
CA MET A 138 4.85 -3.63 12.78
C MET A 138 5.75 -3.19 13.93
N THR A 139 7.04 -3.55 13.88
CA THR A 139 8.03 -3.21 14.89
C THR A 139 9.30 -2.65 14.29
N ASP A 140 10.06 -1.87 15.07
CA ASP A 140 11.42 -1.44 14.75
C ASP A 140 12.46 -2.56 14.98
N GLY A 141 13.74 -2.23 14.79
CA GLY A 141 14.85 -3.20 14.96
C GLY A 141 15.07 -3.68 16.41
N SER A 142 14.47 -3.01 17.40
CA SER A 142 14.50 -3.37 18.81
C SER A 142 13.26 -4.15 19.26
N GLY A 143 12.28 -4.35 18.36
CA GLY A 143 11.03 -5.02 18.65
C GLY A 143 9.93 -4.10 19.21
N VAL A 144 10.17 -2.79 19.26
CA VAL A 144 9.17 -1.80 19.69
C VAL A 144 8.19 -1.56 18.55
N ASN A 145 6.89 -1.48 18.85
CA ASN A 145 5.85 -1.21 17.85
C ASN A 145 6.11 0.12 17.12
N THR A 146 5.95 0.11 15.81
CA THR A 146 6.00 1.34 15.03
C THR A 146 4.85 2.26 15.45
N PRO A 147 5.14 3.55 15.76
CA PRO A 147 4.15 4.48 16.25
C PRO A 147 2.90 4.64 15.38
N THR A 148 1.73 4.61 16.03
CA THR A 148 0.44 4.87 15.41
C THR A 148 -0.10 6.24 15.80
N ASN A 149 -1.27 6.62 15.29
CA ASN A 149 -1.98 7.82 15.73
C ASN A 149 -2.59 7.70 17.13
N ASN A 150 -2.26 6.65 17.90
CA ASN A 150 -2.52 6.62 19.33
C ASN A 150 -1.76 7.78 20.01
N PRO A 151 -2.42 8.68 20.76
CA PRO A 151 -1.75 9.82 21.38
C PRO A 151 -0.54 9.49 22.25
N SER A 152 -0.51 8.32 22.90
CA SER A 152 0.66 7.89 23.69
C SER A 152 1.88 7.50 22.84
N GLU A 153 1.69 7.22 21.56
CA GLU A 153 2.74 6.79 20.63
C GLU A 153 3.19 7.92 19.69
N ASP A 154 2.42 8.99 19.59
CA ASP A 154 2.70 10.15 18.74
C ASP A 154 2.69 11.45 19.57
N PRO A 155 3.69 11.64 20.46
CA PRO A 155 3.79 12.83 21.30
C PRO A 155 4.29 14.05 20.51
N ASP A 156 4.07 15.23 21.08
CA ASP A 156 4.66 16.47 20.60
C ASP A 156 6.19 16.42 20.74
N ILE A 157 6.89 16.99 19.75
CA ILE A 157 8.34 17.18 19.76
C ILE A 157 8.60 18.67 19.54
N ALA A 158 8.59 19.43 20.64
CA ALA A 158 8.65 20.89 20.62
C ALA A 158 9.89 21.43 19.89
N GLY A 159 11.05 20.80 20.07
CA GLY A 159 12.30 21.20 19.41
C GLY A 159 12.25 21.12 17.88
N SER A 160 11.31 20.34 17.31
CA SER A 160 11.12 20.18 15.87
C SER A 160 9.86 20.90 15.36
N GLY A 161 9.14 21.63 16.22
CA GLY A 161 7.84 22.21 15.90
C GLY A 161 6.79 21.16 15.50
N TYR A 162 6.95 19.91 15.96
CA TYR A 162 6.05 18.81 15.63
C TYR A 162 4.99 18.67 16.72
N TYR A 163 3.72 18.86 16.35
CA TYR A 163 2.58 18.54 17.20
C TYR A 163 2.00 17.20 16.77
N GLY A 164 2.00 16.26 17.71
CA GLY A 164 1.53 14.91 17.52
C GLY A 164 0.00 14.81 17.50
N SER A 165 -0.48 13.59 17.41
CA SER A 165 -1.89 13.28 17.17
C SER A 165 -2.81 13.56 18.36
N ALA A 166 -2.27 13.86 19.54
CA ALA A 166 -3.02 14.23 20.75
C ALA A 166 -3.86 15.51 20.55
N SER A 167 -3.41 16.42 19.69
CA SER A 167 -4.11 17.66 19.34
C SER A 167 -5.41 17.45 18.54
N ARG A 168 -5.64 16.24 18.00
CA ARG A 168 -6.80 15.91 17.16
C ARG A 168 -7.99 15.48 17.99
N THR A 169 -9.18 15.93 17.58
CA THR A 169 -10.48 15.60 18.19
C THR A 169 -11.41 14.94 17.17
N ASN A 170 -12.60 14.53 17.60
CA ASN A 170 -13.62 13.98 16.70
C ASN A 170 -14.07 14.91 15.57
N LYS A 171 -13.74 16.19 15.66
CA LYS A 171 -14.01 17.17 14.60
C LYS A 171 -12.99 17.12 13.46
N ASN A 172 -11.81 16.53 13.67
CA ASN A 172 -10.69 16.64 12.73
C ASN A 172 -9.73 15.44 12.68
N TRP A 173 -10.04 14.33 13.35
CA TRP A 173 -9.33 13.05 13.16
C TRP A 173 -9.92 12.26 11.98
N VAL A 174 -9.14 11.30 11.47
CA VAL A 174 -9.55 10.44 10.36
C VAL A 174 -10.49 9.31 10.83
N SER A 175 -10.18 8.71 11.97
CA SER A 175 -10.91 7.58 12.56
C SER A 175 -10.88 7.68 14.08
N SER A 176 -11.94 7.24 14.74
CA SER A 176 -12.00 7.12 16.20
C SER A 176 -11.07 6.02 16.72
N ASN A 177 -10.87 4.94 15.95
CA ASN A 177 -9.93 3.88 16.31
C ASN A 177 -8.50 4.30 15.92
N ARG A 178 -7.88 5.08 16.81
CA ARG A 178 -6.61 5.79 16.57
C ARG A 178 -5.42 4.89 16.16
N PRO A 179 -5.21 3.70 16.78
CA PRO A 179 -4.07 2.84 16.45
C PRO A 179 -4.08 2.22 15.05
N THR A 180 -5.20 2.28 14.32
CA THR A 180 -5.35 1.66 12.99
C THR A 180 -4.53 2.32 11.88
N HIS A 181 -3.83 3.42 12.18
CA HIS A 181 -3.04 4.19 11.22
C HIS A 181 -1.69 4.55 11.82
N PHE A 182 -0.61 4.35 11.05
CA PHE A 182 0.72 4.85 11.39
C PHE A 182 0.73 6.37 11.59
N SER A 183 1.51 6.83 12.56
CA SER A 183 1.66 8.26 12.87
C SER A 183 2.35 9.03 11.74
N SER A 184 2.26 10.36 11.80
CA SER A 184 3.03 11.20 10.87
C SER A 184 4.54 11.04 11.09
N TRP A 185 4.96 10.82 12.34
CA TRP A 185 6.36 10.54 12.66
C TRP A 185 6.86 9.24 11.99
N ALA A 186 6.11 8.14 12.13
CA ALA A 186 6.45 6.86 11.50
C ALA A 186 6.51 6.97 9.96
N ARG A 187 5.60 7.72 9.35
CA ARG A 187 5.55 7.98 7.90
C ARG A 187 6.67 8.87 7.38
N ARG A 188 7.41 9.57 8.25
CA ARG A 188 8.60 10.36 7.89
C ARG A 188 9.92 9.66 8.22
N GLY A 189 9.88 8.56 8.97
CA GLY A 189 11.05 7.77 9.34
C GLY A 189 10.92 6.33 8.84
N ILE A 190 10.60 5.41 9.74
CA ILE A 190 10.74 3.97 9.49
C ILE A 190 9.98 3.43 8.27
N ILE A 191 8.79 3.97 7.96
CA ILE A 191 7.98 3.49 6.83
C ILE A 191 8.67 3.78 5.48
N PRO A 192 8.97 5.04 5.13
CA PRO A 192 9.70 5.33 3.89
C PRO A 192 11.11 4.74 3.88
N ASP A 193 11.82 4.69 5.02
CA ASP A 193 13.17 4.10 5.08
C ASP A 193 13.15 2.62 4.65
N ARG A 194 12.20 1.85 5.16
CA ARG A 194 12.05 0.44 4.82
C ARG A 194 11.56 0.23 3.39
N MET A 195 10.60 1.05 2.92
CA MET A 195 10.15 1.00 1.53
C MET A 195 11.29 1.32 0.56
N ALA A 196 12.04 2.40 0.79
CA ALA A 196 13.16 2.80 -0.03
C ALA A 196 14.26 1.73 -0.03
N THR A 197 14.60 1.18 1.13
CA THR A 197 15.56 0.08 1.24
C THR A 197 15.12 -1.14 0.44
N ALA A 198 13.85 -1.52 0.51
CA ALA A 198 13.31 -2.63 -0.27
C ALA A 198 13.43 -2.35 -1.79
N ILE A 199 13.04 -1.16 -2.25
CA ILE A 199 13.17 -0.74 -3.66
C ILE A 199 14.63 -0.79 -4.10
N LEU A 200 15.56 -0.22 -3.33
CA LEU A 200 16.98 -0.20 -3.67
C LEU A 200 17.56 -1.61 -3.78
N ASN A 201 17.11 -2.55 -2.94
CA ASN A 201 17.59 -3.92 -2.96
C ASN A 201 17.15 -4.71 -4.19
N VAL A 202 15.96 -4.42 -4.73
CA VAL A 202 15.36 -5.23 -5.81
C VAL A 202 15.35 -4.55 -7.18
N ALA A 203 15.39 -3.21 -7.22
CA ALA A 203 15.32 -2.41 -8.44
C ALA A 203 16.36 -1.27 -8.53
N GLY A 204 17.18 -1.08 -7.49
CA GLY A 204 18.22 -0.05 -7.43
C GLY A 204 19.60 -0.49 -7.91
N ARG A 205 19.73 -1.72 -8.44
CA ARG A 205 20.97 -2.30 -8.95
C ARG A 205 20.91 -2.49 -10.46
#